data_AF-A0A7S4RLT8-F1
#
_entry.id   AF-A0A7S4RLT8-F1
#
_cell.length_a   1.000
_cell.length_b   1.000
_cell.length_c   1.000
_cell.angle_alpha   90.00
_cell.angle_beta   90.00
_cell.angle_gamma   90.00
#
_symmetry.space_group_name_H-M   'P 1'
#
loop_
_entity.id
_entity.type
_entity.pdbx_description
1 polymer ?
#
loop_
_entity_poly.entity_id
_entity_poly.type
_entity_poly.pdbx_seq_one_letter_code
_entity_poly.pdbx_strand_id
1 'polypeptide(L)'
;GHMGGKVLVSTWEHIQRVIACRLQADILNSGLVLVARTDAEAATMIDSNIDPIDHPHIKGATVQGVEPLYEAIRRGADKDWEERAGCMTFPDAVAKVLKSKGVDASKWLKDSLKMSL
;
A
#
# COMPACT_ATOMS: atom_id res chain seq x y z
N GLY A 1 -1.62 -12.29 -10.52
CA GLY A 1 -0.91 -13.13 -11.51
C GLY A 1 0.44 -12.54 -11.86
N HIS A 2 1.00 -12.96 -13.00
CA HIS A 2 2.33 -12.55 -13.49
C HIS A 2 2.31 -11.28 -14.37
N MET A 3 1.13 -10.72 -14.65
CA MET A 3 1.00 -9.49 -15.44
C MET A 3 1.32 -8.25 -14.59
N GLY A 4 1.85 -7.21 -15.23
CA GLY A 4 2.07 -5.89 -14.62
C GLY A 4 0.77 -5.09 -14.46
N GLY A 5 0.86 -3.92 -13.81
CA GLY A 5 -0.29 -3.02 -13.63
C GLY A 5 -1.36 -3.55 -12.68
N LYS A 6 -0.99 -4.41 -11.74
CA LYS A 6 -1.91 -4.95 -10.75
C LYS A 6 -2.31 -3.87 -9.76
N VAL A 7 -3.62 -3.75 -9.55
CA VAL A 7 -4.25 -2.85 -8.58
C VAL A 7 -4.86 -3.70 -7.48
N LEU A 8 -4.46 -3.48 -6.24
CA LEU A 8 -5.08 -4.09 -5.07
C LEU A 8 -6.33 -3.32 -4.68
N VAL A 9 -7.25 -4.03 -4.04
CA VAL A 9 -8.28 -3.38 -3.21
C VAL A 9 -7.75 -3.20 -1.80
N SER A 10 -8.35 -2.30 -1.03
CA SER A 10 -8.08 -2.21 0.41
C SER A 10 -8.21 -3.57 1.12
N THR A 11 -7.39 -3.78 2.16
CA THR A 11 -7.38 -5.04 2.91
C THR A 11 -8.77 -5.36 3.48
N TRP A 12 -9.45 -4.37 4.06
CA TRP A 12 -10.83 -4.49 4.54
C TRP A 12 -11.80 -4.98 3.47
N GLU A 13 -11.74 -4.46 2.25
CA GLU A 13 -12.62 -4.91 1.17
C GLU A 13 -12.42 -6.40 0.84
N HIS A 14 -11.16 -6.85 0.79
CA HIS A 14 -10.89 -8.27 0.54
C HIS A 14 -11.39 -9.16 1.69
N ILE A 15 -11.26 -8.70 2.94
CA ILE A 15 -11.82 -9.38 4.13
C ILE A 15 -13.35 -9.49 4.00
N GLN A 16 -14.04 -8.42 3.62
CA GLN A 16 -15.50 -8.43 3.44
C GLN A 16 -15.94 -9.45 2.37
N ARG A 17 -15.18 -9.61 1.28
CA ARG A 17 -15.45 -10.64 0.26
C ARG A 17 -15.34 -12.04 0.83
N VAL A 18 -14.31 -12.32 1.66
CA VAL A 18 -14.15 -13.63 2.30
C VAL A 18 -15.28 -13.90 3.31
N ILE A 19 -15.67 -12.90 4.09
CA ILE A 19 -16.81 -12.99 5.02
C ILE A 19 -18.11 -13.30 4.27
N ALA A 20 -18.38 -12.61 3.17
CA ALA A 20 -19.56 -12.86 2.35
C ALA A 20 -19.57 -14.28 1.76
N CYS A 21 -18.42 -14.78 1.28
CA CYS A 21 -18.29 -16.16 0.80
C CYS A 21 -18.58 -17.18 1.92
N ARG A 22 -18.09 -16.94 3.14
CA ARG A 22 -18.38 -17.81 4.30
C ARG A 22 -19.87 -17.77 4.65
N LEU A 23 -20.46 -16.58 4.74
CA LEU A 23 -21.89 -16.42 4.99
C LEU A 23 -22.73 -17.22 4.00
N GLN A 24 -22.39 -17.18 2.71
CA GLN A 24 -23.10 -17.96 1.69
C GLN A 24 -22.93 -19.48 1.87
N ALA A 25 -21.71 -19.93 2.22
CA ALA A 25 -21.46 -21.35 2.49
C ALA A 25 -22.29 -21.84 3.69
N ASP A 26 -22.41 -21.02 4.73
CA ASP A 26 -23.17 -21.33 5.93
C ASP A 26 -24.68 -21.38 5.64
N ILE A 27 -25.22 -20.44 4.85
CA ILE A 27 -26.63 -20.46 4.38
C ILE A 27 -26.95 -21.76 3.63
N LEU A 28 -26.01 -22.24 2.81
CA LEU A 28 -26.17 -23.47 2.03
C LEU A 28 -25.78 -24.74 2.80
N ASN A 29 -25.38 -24.61 4.08
CA ASN A 29 -24.85 -25.69 4.90
C ASN A 29 -23.77 -26.51 4.19
N SER A 30 -22.84 -25.82 3.51
CA SER A 30 -21.76 -26.42 2.73
C SER A 30 -20.42 -26.29 3.46
N GLY A 31 -19.66 -27.39 3.51
CA GLY A 31 -18.29 -27.43 4.02
C GLY A 31 -17.27 -26.77 3.09
N LEU A 32 -17.65 -25.68 2.40
CA LEU A 32 -16.83 -25.01 1.40
C LEU A 32 -15.50 -24.55 1.98
N VAL A 33 -14.41 -24.93 1.31
CA VAL A 33 -13.06 -24.44 1.59
C VAL A 33 -12.85 -23.13 0.85
N LEU A 34 -12.44 -22.09 1.59
CA LEU A 34 -12.15 -20.76 1.05
C LEU A 34 -10.65 -20.55 1.00
N VAL A 35 -10.13 -20.08 -0.13
CA VAL A 35 -8.72 -19.74 -0.32
C VAL A 35 -8.62 -18.27 -0.66
N ALA A 36 -8.05 -17.48 0.27
CA ALA A 36 -7.73 -16.08 0.02
C ALA A 36 -6.40 -15.99 -0.74
N ARG A 37 -6.43 -15.36 -1.91
CA ARG A 37 -5.26 -15.11 -2.74
C ARG A 37 -4.89 -13.63 -2.65
N THR A 38 -3.61 -13.35 -2.42
CA THR A 38 -3.05 -12.00 -2.55
C THR A 38 -2.12 -11.90 -3.76
N ASP A 39 -2.12 -10.73 -4.40
CA ASP A 39 -1.21 -10.38 -5.49
C ASP A 39 -0.26 -9.23 -5.09
N ALA A 40 -0.18 -8.92 -3.79
CA ALA A 40 0.59 -7.82 -3.23
C ALA A 40 2.10 -7.90 -3.47
N GLU A 41 2.63 -9.09 -3.75
CA GLU A 41 4.06 -9.30 -4.02
C GLU A 41 4.58 -8.49 -5.21
N ALA A 42 3.75 -8.25 -6.23
CA ALA A 42 4.16 -7.48 -7.41
C ALA A 42 3.09 -6.47 -7.87
N ALA A 43 2.15 -6.13 -6.99
CA ALA A 43 1.23 -5.02 -7.25
C ALA A 43 1.92 -3.68 -7.00
N THR A 44 1.59 -2.69 -7.82
CA THR A 44 2.19 -1.34 -7.75
C THR A 44 1.17 -0.27 -7.41
N MET A 45 -0.12 -0.62 -7.33
CA MET A 45 -1.21 0.31 -7.08
C MET A 45 -2.21 -0.30 -6.09
N ILE A 46 -2.88 0.57 -5.34
CA ILE A 46 -4.04 0.27 -4.50
C ILE A 46 -5.15 1.25 -4.87
N ASP A 47 -6.39 0.81 -4.86
CA ASP A 47 -7.54 1.63 -5.25
C ASP A 47 -7.87 2.75 -4.25
N SER A 48 -7.63 2.51 -2.97
CA SER A 48 -8.01 3.38 -1.87
C SER A 48 -7.02 3.26 -0.72
N ASN A 49 -6.76 4.37 -0.05
CA ASN A 49 -5.95 4.46 1.17
C ASN A 49 -6.83 4.46 2.44
N ILE A 50 -8.10 4.05 2.34
CA ILE A 50 -9.05 4.14 3.45
C ILE A 50 -8.68 3.27 4.65
N ASP A 51 -8.02 2.12 4.41
CA ASP A 51 -7.68 1.17 5.45
C ASP A 51 -6.30 1.49 6.06
N PRO A 52 -6.22 1.78 7.37
CA PRO A 52 -4.96 2.06 8.05
C PRO A 52 -3.92 0.95 7.91
N ILE A 53 -4.34 -0.31 7.75
CA ILE A 53 -3.39 -1.43 7.63
C ILE A 53 -2.53 -1.35 6.36
N ASP A 54 -3.03 -0.68 5.33
CA ASP A 54 -2.35 -0.52 4.06
C ASP A 54 -1.36 0.68 4.08
N HIS A 55 -1.50 1.61 5.04
CA HIS A 55 -0.73 2.86 5.09
C HIS A 55 0.79 2.68 5.11
N PRO A 56 1.39 1.73 5.86
CA PRO A 56 2.84 1.53 5.86
C PRO A 56 3.41 1.14 4.48
N HIS A 57 2.56 0.70 3.55
CA HIS A 57 2.94 0.22 2.23
C HIS A 57 2.71 1.25 1.12
N ILE A 58 1.99 2.33 1.40
CA ILE A 58 1.67 3.37 0.41
C ILE A 58 2.85 4.33 0.29
N LYS A 59 3.29 4.58 -0.95
CA LYS A 59 4.31 5.59 -1.25
C LYS A 59 3.67 6.97 -1.35
N GLY A 60 4.27 7.96 -0.69
CA GLY A 60 3.93 9.37 -0.81
C GLY A 60 5.08 10.20 -1.34
N ALA A 61 4.78 11.34 -1.97
CA ALA A 61 5.76 12.35 -2.34
C ALA A 61 6.32 13.05 -1.09
N THR A 62 7.64 13.25 -1.04
CA THR A 62 8.33 13.84 0.12
C THR A 62 9.01 15.17 -0.18
N VAL A 63 9.25 15.47 -1.45
CA VAL A 63 9.82 16.74 -1.88
C VAL A 63 8.71 17.78 -1.97
N GLN A 64 8.84 18.87 -1.21
CA GLN A 64 7.89 19.98 -1.26
C GLN A 64 8.01 20.76 -2.57
N GLY A 65 6.87 21.27 -3.06
CA GLY A 65 6.83 22.12 -4.26
C GLY A 65 6.86 21.37 -5.60
N VAL A 66 6.95 20.03 -5.58
CA VAL A 66 6.75 19.21 -6.79
C VAL A 66 5.27 19.22 -7.16
N GLU A 67 4.99 19.34 -8.46
CA GLU A 67 3.64 19.31 -8.99
C GLU A 67 2.96 17.96 -8.76
N PRO A 68 1.63 17.88 -8.60
CA PRO A 68 0.93 16.60 -8.57
C PRO A 68 1.18 15.78 -9.85
N LEU A 69 1.26 14.44 -9.74
CA LEU A 69 1.54 13.54 -10.87
C LEU A 69 0.58 13.77 -12.05
N TYR A 70 -0.70 14.05 -11.80
CA TYR A 70 -1.66 14.31 -12.88
C TYR A 70 -1.29 15.53 -13.74
N GLU A 71 -0.65 16.56 -13.16
CA GLU A 71 -0.19 17.73 -13.90
C GLU A 71 1.05 17.40 -14.74
N ALA A 72 1.97 16.60 -14.18
CA ALA A 72 3.14 16.10 -14.89
C ALA A 72 2.72 15.28 -16.11
N ILE A 73 1.74 14.37 -15.96
CA ILE A 73 1.18 13.58 -17.06
C ILE A 73 0.60 14.49 -18.15
N ARG A 74 -0.20 15.50 -17.77
CA ARG A 74 -0.79 16.44 -18.73
C ARG A 74 0.25 17.23 -19.52
N ARG A 75 1.44 17.44 -18.95
CA ARG A 75 2.57 18.13 -19.59
C ARG A 75 3.55 17.18 -20.30
N GLY A 76 3.36 15.86 -20.18
CA GLY A 76 4.28 14.84 -20.71
C GLY A 76 5.63 14.76 -19.96
N ALA A 77 5.65 15.14 -18.68
CA ALA A 77 6.84 15.19 -17.82
C ALA A 77 6.77 14.18 -16.65
N ASP A 78 6.08 13.05 -16.85
CA ASP A 78 5.77 12.04 -15.83
C ASP A 78 6.85 10.96 -15.66
N LYS A 79 7.71 10.75 -16.67
CA LYS A 79 8.67 9.63 -16.71
C LYS A 79 9.60 9.52 -15.50
N ASP A 80 10.03 10.66 -14.96
CA ASP A 80 10.96 10.77 -13.83
C ASP A 80 10.27 11.31 -12.57
N TRP A 81 8.94 11.44 -12.58
CA TRP A 81 8.20 12.14 -11.54
C TRP A 81 8.36 11.47 -10.17
N GLU A 82 8.35 10.14 -10.08
CA GLU A 82 8.52 9.44 -8.81
C GLU A 82 9.88 9.73 -8.15
N GLU A 83 10.94 9.84 -8.96
CA GLU A 83 12.28 10.17 -8.49
C GLU A 83 12.36 11.63 -8.04
N ARG A 84 11.84 12.56 -8.85
CA ARG A 84 11.74 13.99 -8.49
C ARG A 84 10.92 14.24 -7.24
N ALA A 85 9.79 13.56 -7.09
CA ALA A 85 8.90 13.67 -5.94
C ALA A 85 9.48 13.00 -4.69
N GLY A 86 10.55 12.20 -4.83
CA GLY A 86 11.15 11.46 -3.73
C GLY A 86 10.16 10.47 -3.12
N CYS A 87 9.42 9.74 -3.97
CA CYS A 87 8.38 8.82 -3.53
C CYS A 87 8.93 7.74 -2.60
N MET A 88 8.45 7.68 -1.37
CA MET A 88 8.82 6.65 -0.39
C MET A 88 7.69 6.38 0.58
N THR A 89 7.78 5.28 1.31
CA THR A 89 6.81 4.97 2.38
C THR A 89 7.04 5.89 3.58
N PHE A 90 6.00 6.11 4.39
CA PHE A 90 6.14 6.86 5.64
C PHE A 90 7.18 6.23 6.60
N PRO A 91 7.23 4.90 6.80
CA PRO A 91 8.31 4.23 7.51
C PRO A 91 9.71 4.65 7.06
N ASP A 92 9.95 4.65 5.74
CA ASP A 92 11.25 4.99 5.16
C ASP A 92 11.57 6.48 5.32
N ALA A 93 10.58 7.35 5.16
CA ALA A 93 10.74 8.80 5.34
C ALA A 93 11.20 9.13 6.77
N VAL A 94 10.55 8.55 7.78
CA VAL A 94 10.94 8.74 9.19
C VAL A 94 12.30 8.09 9.47
N ALA A 95 12.57 6.90 8.94
CA ALA A 95 13.86 6.23 9.10
C ALA A 95 15.02 7.06 8.52
N LYS A 96 14.81 7.73 7.38
CA LYS A 96 15.78 8.65 6.77
C LYS A 96 16.09 9.82 7.70
N VAL A 97 15.07 10.41 8.33
CA VAL A 97 15.24 11.51 9.30
C VAL A 97 15.94 11.02 10.57
N LEU A 98 15.57 9.85 11.11
CA LEU A 98 16.22 9.28 12.30
C LEU A 98 17.71 9.05 12.06
N LYS A 99 18.08 8.46 10.92
CA LYS A 99 19.48 8.26 10.53
C LYS A 99 20.24 9.58 10.42
N SER A 100 19.62 10.63 9.85
CA SER A 100 20.24 11.96 9.78
C SER A 100 20.52 12.59 11.16
N LYS A 101 19.77 12.15 12.18
CA LYS A 101 19.95 12.56 13.59
C LYS A 101 20.84 11.60 14.39
N GLY A 102 21.43 10.59 13.76
CA GLY A 102 22.28 9.60 14.44
C GLY A 102 21.51 8.57 15.28
N VAL A 103 20.20 8.43 15.08
CA VAL A 103 19.36 7.47 15.80
C VAL A 103 19.20 6.19 14.98
N ASP A 104 19.34 5.04 15.63
CA ASP A 104 19.06 3.74 14.99
C ASP A 104 17.57 3.61 14.64
N ALA A 105 17.29 3.37 13.36
CA ALA A 105 15.94 3.26 12.83
C ALA A 105 15.39 1.83 12.85
N SER A 106 16.19 0.84 13.27
CA SER A 106 15.82 -0.59 13.19
C SER A 106 14.56 -0.92 13.98
N LYS A 107 14.44 -0.34 15.19
CA LYS A 107 13.23 -0.49 16.01
C LYS A 107 12.01 0.15 15.35
N TRP A 108 12.17 1.38 14.84
CA TRP A 108 11.11 2.11 14.16
C TRP A 108 10.56 1.34 12.95
N LEU A 109 11.43 0.85 12.07
CA LEU A 109 11.02 0.11 10.87
C LEU A 109 10.21 -1.15 11.19
N LYS A 110 10.50 -1.80 12.32
CA LYS A 110 9.76 -2.97 12.78
C LYS A 110 8.39 -2.60 13.35
N ASP A 111 8.34 -1.53 14.15
CA ASP A 111 7.14 -1.09 14.85
C ASP A 111 6.18 -0.37 13.90
N SER A 112 6.69 0.34 12.89
CA SER A 112 5.89 1.09 11.91
C SER A 112 4.97 0.23 11.06
N LEU A 113 5.31 -1.04 10.86
CA LEU A 113 4.46 -2.02 10.16
C LEU A 113 3.25 -2.48 10.99
N LYS A 114 3.21 -2.14 12.28
CA LYS A 114 2.15 -2.53 13.22
C LYS A 114 1.33 -1.35 13.71
N MET A 115 1.63 -0.13 13.25
CA MET A 115 0.99 1.10 13.77
C MET A 115 -0.50 1.23 13.45
N SER A 116 -1.05 0.33 12.63
CA SER A 116 -2.45 0.31 12.21
C SER A 116 -3.36 -0.61 13.05
N LEU A 117 -2.82 -1.27 14.07
CA LEU A 117 -3.54 -2.15 15.01
C LEU A 117 -3.35 -1.72 16.46
#